data_AF-A0A1Q3D821-F1
#
_entry.id   AF-A0A1Q3D821-F1
#
_cell.length_a   1.000
_cell.length_b   1.000
_cell.length_c   1.000
_cell.angle_alpha   90.00
_cell.angle_beta   90.00
_cell.angle_gamma   90.00
#
_symmetry.space_group_name_H-M   'P 1'
#
loop_
_entity.id
_entity.type
_entity.pdbx_description
1 polymer ?
#
loop_
_entity_poly.entity_id
_entity_poly.type
_entity_poly.pdbx_seq_one_letter_code
_entity_poly.pdbx_strand_id
1 'polypeptide(L)'
;MLNNEQNATYEKWERSNYLLFMIMKSSISMAIKGAIPDSNNAKTYLAFVEEQFKGSSKAYASTLIMKMLTIRYDGTGGVCEHIIILNDMTSKLKGMEMKISEGFLVHFIMTSLPTQFGSFKINYNM
;
A
#
# COMPACT_ATOMS: atom_id res chain seq x y z
N MET A 1 -22.97 23.56 -41.74
CA MET A 1 -21.66 22.94 -42.02
C MET A 1 -20.91 22.55 -40.74
N LEU A 2 -20.85 23.40 -39.69
CA LEU A 2 -20.20 23.04 -38.40
C LEU A 2 -20.67 21.73 -37.73
N ASN A 3 -21.94 21.37 -37.86
CA ASN A 3 -22.53 20.22 -37.14
C ASN A 3 -22.04 18.85 -37.66
N ASN A 4 -21.66 18.74 -38.93
CA ASN A 4 -21.22 17.47 -39.54
C ASN A 4 -19.77 17.14 -39.19
N GLU A 5 -18.89 18.15 -39.12
CA GLU A 5 -17.49 17.95 -38.72
C GLU A 5 -17.38 17.63 -37.22
N GLN A 6 -18.22 18.23 -36.38
CA GLN A 6 -18.32 17.90 -34.95
C GLN A 6 -18.84 16.46 -34.73
N ASN A 7 -19.82 16.01 -35.53
CA ASN A 7 -20.28 14.63 -35.47
C ASN A 7 -19.21 13.64 -35.95
N ALA A 8 -18.52 13.91 -37.06
CA ALA A 8 -17.46 13.04 -37.58
C ALA A 8 -16.27 12.92 -36.62
N THR A 9 -15.91 14.02 -35.96
CA THR A 9 -14.85 14.01 -34.93
C THR A 9 -15.27 13.25 -33.68
N TYR A 10 -16.53 13.37 -33.25
CA TYR A 10 -17.08 12.60 -32.14
C TYR A 10 -17.10 11.09 -32.44
N GLU A 11 -17.60 10.66 -33.60
CA GLU A 11 -17.61 9.25 -33.99
C GLU A 11 -16.20 8.64 -34.05
N LYS A 12 -15.23 9.41 -34.57
CA LYS A 12 -13.83 8.98 -34.59
C LYS A 12 -13.29 8.80 -33.18
N TRP A 13 -13.59 9.73 -32.28
CA TRP A 13 -13.20 9.64 -30.88
C TRP A 13 -13.84 8.42 -30.19
N GLU A 14 -15.13 8.15 -30.43
CA GLU A 14 -15.85 7.03 -29.84
C GLU A 14 -15.27 5.68 -30.30
N ARG A 15 -14.95 5.54 -31.60
CA ARG A 15 -14.25 4.36 -32.13
C ARG A 15 -12.88 4.16 -31.49
N SER A 16 -12.10 5.23 -31.36
CA SER A 16 -10.78 5.16 -30.71
C SER A 16 -10.89 4.79 -29.23
N ASN A 17 -11.89 5.32 -28.52
CA ASN A 17 -12.15 5.01 -27.11
C ASN A 17 -12.53 3.53 -26.92
N TYR A 18 -13.42 3.01 -27.78
CA TYR A 18 -13.80 1.60 -27.77
C TYR A 18 -12.60 0.68 -28.04
N LEU A 19 -11.78 1.01 -29.05
CA LEU A 19 -10.59 0.22 -29.38
C LEU A 19 -9.58 0.22 -28.21
N LEU A 20 -9.31 1.38 -27.61
CA LEU A 20 -8.42 1.51 -26.47
C LEU A 20 -8.91 0.67 -25.28
N PHE A 21 -10.21 0.69 -25.01
CA PHE A 21 -10.83 -0.10 -23.97
C PHE A 21 -10.64 -1.61 -24.19
N MET A 22 -10.86 -2.11 -25.42
CA MET A 22 -10.63 -3.53 -25.74
C MET A 22 -9.16 -3.92 -25.56
N ILE A 23 -8.23 -3.08 -26.01
CA ILE A 23 -6.79 -3.31 -25.85
C ILE A 23 -6.43 -3.40 -24.37
N MET A 24 -6.86 -2.44 -23.54
CA MET A 24 -6.64 -2.46 -22.09
C MET A 24 -7.20 -3.72 -21.42
N LYS A 25 -8.41 -4.15 -21.79
CA LYS A 25 -9.01 -5.39 -21.27
C LYS A 25 -8.24 -6.65 -21.69
N SER A 26 -7.63 -6.64 -22.87
CA SER A 26 -6.89 -7.79 -23.40
C SER A 26 -5.47 -7.90 -22.84
N SER A 27 -4.86 -6.78 -22.42
CA SER A 27 -3.52 -6.74 -21.83
C SER A 27 -3.47 -7.14 -20.36
N ILE A 28 -4.63 -7.18 -19.68
CA ILE A 28 -4.74 -7.58 -18.27
C ILE A 28 -4.98 -9.09 -18.17
N SER A 29 -4.17 -9.76 -17.34
CA SER A 29 -4.29 -11.20 -17.08
C SER A 29 -5.68 -11.59 -16.54
N MET A 30 -6.22 -12.72 -17.00
CA MET A 30 -7.51 -13.24 -16.52
C MET A 30 -7.54 -13.45 -15.01
N ALA A 31 -6.40 -13.75 -14.39
CA ALA A 31 -6.31 -13.99 -12.94
C ALA A 31 -6.69 -12.76 -12.09
N ILE A 32 -6.50 -11.54 -12.61
CA ILE A 32 -6.75 -10.29 -11.88
C ILE A 32 -7.86 -9.45 -12.52
N LYS A 33 -8.26 -9.78 -13.76
CA LYS A 33 -9.29 -9.05 -14.51
C LYS A 33 -10.64 -9.00 -13.80
N GLY A 34 -11.00 -10.05 -13.05
CA GLY A 34 -12.24 -10.10 -12.27
C GLY A 34 -12.28 -9.13 -11.08
N ALA A 35 -11.14 -8.59 -10.65
CA ALA A 35 -11.06 -7.61 -9.56
C ALA A 35 -11.32 -6.16 -10.03
N ILE A 36 -11.38 -5.92 -11.34
CA ILE A 36 -11.53 -4.59 -11.92
C ILE A 36 -12.99 -4.44 -12.39
N PRO A 37 -13.75 -3.46 -11.87
CA PRO A 37 -15.10 -3.18 -12.36
C PRO A 37 -15.13 -2.91 -13.86
N ASP A 38 -16.20 -3.34 -14.53
CA ASP A 38 -16.37 -3.08 -15.95
C ASP A 38 -16.78 -1.63 -16.24
N SER A 39 -16.55 -1.16 -17.46
CA SER A 39 -16.77 0.20 -17.91
C SER A 39 -17.05 0.21 -19.42
N ASN A 40 -17.76 1.21 -19.94
CA ASN A 40 -17.91 1.43 -21.39
C ASN A 40 -16.91 2.45 -21.95
N ASN A 41 -16.08 3.03 -21.09
CA ASN A 41 -15.18 4.13 -21.39
C ASN A 41 -13.74 3.78 -21.00
N ALA A 42 -12.78 3.96 -21.91
CA ALA A 42 -11.39 3.62 -21.65
C ALA A 42 -10.81 4.46 -20.51
N LYS A 43 -11.16 5.75 -20.43
CA LYS A 43 -10.69 6.62 -19.35
C LYS A 43 -11.16 6.15 -17.96
N THR A 44 -12.43 5.79 -17.83
CA THR A 44 -12.98 5.28 -16.58
C THR A 44 -12.40 3.91 -16.22
N TYR A 45 -12.23 3.03 -17.22
CA TYR A 45 -11.62 1.72 -17.00
C TYR A 45 -10.16 1.85 -16.53
N LEU A 46 -9.39 2.75 -17.14
CA LEU A 46 -8.01 3.03 -16.72
C LEU A 46 -7.94 3.55 -15.28
N ALA A 47 -8.90 4.38 -14.84
CA ALA A 47 -8.97 4.84 -13.46
C ALA A 47 -9.24 3.68 -12.48
N PHE A 48 -10.11 2.73 -12.84
CA PHE A 48 -10.32 1.52 -12.02
C PHE A 48 -9.08 0.62 -11.97
N VAL A 49 -8.37 0.48 -13.08
CA VAL A 49 -7.07 -0.21 -13.11
C VAL A 49 -6.08 0.49 -12.17
N GLU A 50 -5.94 1.81 -12.28
CA GLU A 50 -5.07 2.59 -11.41
C GLU A 50 -5.45 2.42 -9.95
N GLU A 51 -6.74 2.46 -9.61
CA GLU A 51 -7.24 2.30 -8.24
C GLU A 51 -6.94 0.90 -7.68
N GLN A 52 -7.17 -0.15 -8.46
CA GLN A 52 -6.89 -1.54 -8.05
C GLN A 52 -5.39 -1.80 -7.87
N PHE A 53 -4.54 -1.17 -8.68
CA PHE A 53 -3.09 -1.40 -8.70
C PHE A 53 -2.27 -0.24 -8.14
N LYS A 54 -2.90 0.75 -7.51
CA LYS A 54 -2.23 1.80 -6.75
C LYS A 54 -1.46 1.11 -5.65
N GLY A 55 -0.16 0.89 -5.92
CA GLY A 55 0.69 -0.16 -5.35
C GLY A 55 0.25 -0.52 -3.95
N SER A 56 -0.37 -1.70 -3.78
CA SER A 56 -1.28 -1.92 -2.67
C SER A 56 -0.59 -1.53 -1.37
N SER A 57 -1.05 -0.42 -0.77
CA SER A 57 -0.62 0.01 0.56
C SER A 57 -0.65 -1.18 1.51
N LYS A 58 -1.58 -2.12 1.29
CA LYS A 58 -1.72 -3.41 1.97
C LYS A 58 -0.50 -4.33 1.86
N ALA A 59 0.10 -4.55 0.69
CA ALA A 59 1.28 -5.41 0.55
C ALA A 59 2.53 -4.77 1.18
N TYR A 60 2.69 -3.46 1.00
CA TYR A 60 3.76 -2.71 1.66
C TYR A 60 3.58 -2.70 3.18
N ALA A 61 2.36 -2.46 3.67
CA ALA A 61 2.02 -2.56 5.08
C ALA A 61 2.26 -3.97 5.62
N SER A 62 1.88 -5.02 4.89
CA SER A 62 2.12 -6.41 5.31
C SER A 62 3.62 -6.71 5.45
N THR A 63 4.43 -6.22 4.51
CA THR A 63 5.91 -6.34 4.58
C THR A 63 6.45 -5.61 5.80
N LEU A 64 5.94 -4.41 6.08
CA LEU A 64 6.37 -3.58 7.20
C LEU A 64 5.97 -4.20 8.55
N ILE A 65 4.74 -4.71 8.67
CA ILE A 65 4.25 -5.46 9.83
C ILE A 65 5.11 -6.69 10.05
N MET A 66 5.37 -7.50 9.02
CA MET A 66 6.22 -8.68 9.13
C MET A 66 7.63 -8.30 9.61
N LYS A 67 8.21 -7.23 9.06
CA LYS A 67 9.52 -6.74 9.49
C LYS A 67 9.51 -6.28 10.94
N MET A 68 8.47 -5.55 11.37
CA MET A 68 8.31 -5.19 12.79
C MET A 68 8.25 -6.46 13.65
N LEU A 69 7.36 -7.41 13.36
CA LEU A 69 7.18 -8.65 14.14
C LEU A 69 8.46 -9.51 14.27
N THR A 70 9.33 -9.45 13.26
CA THR A 70 10.55 -10.27 13.19
C THR A 70 11.79 -9.57 13.72
N ILE A 71 11.82 -8.24 13.76
CA ILE A 71 13.02 -7.50 14.18
C ILE A 71 13.30 -7.74 15.67
N ARG A 72 14.55 -8.09 15.96
CA ARG A 72 15.08 -8.25 17.31
C ARG A 72 16.33 -7.39 17.42
N TYR A 73 16.56 -6.82 18.59
CA TYR A 73 17.81 -6.13 18.84
C TYR A 73 18.93 -7.17 18.93
N ASP A 74 19.92 -7.06 18.04
CA ASP A 74 21.00 -8.03 17.88
C ASP A 74 22.20 -7.77 18.80
N GLY A 75 22.12 -6.73 19.65
CA GLY A 75 23.21 -6.32 20.52
C GLY A 75 24.24 -5.41 19.85
N THR A 76 24.08 -5.10 18.57
CA THR A 76 24.92 -4.16 17.83
C THR A 76 24.26 -2.78 17.75
N GLY A 77 25.07 -1.73 17.79
CA GLY A 77 24.55 -0.36 17.85
C GLY A 77 23.82 -0.03 19.15
N GLY A 78 23.11 1.10 19.17
CA GLY A 78 22.38 1.58 20.35
C GLY A 78 20.94 1.08 20.41
N VAL A 79 20.42 0.82 21.61
CA VAL A 79 18.97 0.55 21.81
C VAL A 79 18.11 1.70 21.27
N CYS A 80 18.61 2.95 21.36
CA CYS A 80 17.95 4.11 20.77
C CYS A 80 17.79 4.00 19.25
N GLU A 81 18.79 3.48 18.54
CA GLU A 81 18.72 3.27 17.08
C GLU A 81 17.64 2.24 16.74
N HIS A 82 17.58 1.15 17.52
CA HIS A 82 16.53 0.13 17.39
C HIS A 82 15.12 0.71 17.61
N ILE A 83 14.96 1.59 18.61
CA ILE A 83 13.69 2.30 18.87
C ILE A 83 13.32 3.21 17.70
N ILE A 84 14.29 3.96 17.16
CA ILE A 84 14.07 4.86 16.02
C ILE A 84 13.58 4.06 14.80
N ILE A 85 14.20 2.91 14.54
CA ILE A 85 13.80 2.01 13.44
C ILE A 85 12.34 1.56 13.61
N LEU A 86 11.95 1.09 14.81
CA LEU A 86 10.57 0.67 15.09
C LEU A 86 9.57 1.83 15.01
N ASN A 87 9.97 3.02 15.44
CA ASN A 87 9.14 4.23 15.37
C ASN A 87 8.95 4.73 13.92
N ASP A 88 9.99 4.65 13.08
CA ASP A 88 9.92 4.96 11.66
C ASP A 88 8.94 4.02 10.93
N MET A 89 9.00 2.71 11.22
CA MET A 89 8.02 1.76 10.68
C MET A 89 6.59 2.08 11.14
N THR A 90 6.40 2.42 12.40
CA THR A 90 5.09 2.83 12.92
C THR A 90 4.57 4.10 12.25
N SER A 91 5.45 5.07 12.00
CA SER A 91 5.10 6.32 11.30
C SER A 91 4.68 6.08 9.85
N LYS A 92 5.36 5.15 9.17
CA LYS A 92 4.99 4.70 7.81
C LYS A 92 3.63 4.01 7.80
N LEU A 93 3.34 3.13 8.77
CA LEU A 93 2.02 2.50 8.91
C LEU A 93 0.91 3.52 9.21
N LYS A 94 1.20 4.53 10.04
CA LYS A 94 0.26 5.64 10.30
C LYS A 94 -0.09 6.41 9.02
N GLY A 95 0.87 6.61 8.12
CA GLY A 95 0.63 7.21 6.79
C GLY A 95 -0.28 6.38 5.87
N MET A 96 -0.48 5.10 6.19
CA MET A 96 -1.39 4.16 5.52
C MET A 96 -2.69 3.94 6.31
N GLU A 97 -3.04 4.86 7.21
CA GLU A 97 -4.21 4.77 8.11
C GLU A 97 -4.18 3.58 9.09
N MET A 98 -3.04 2.91 9.24
CA MET A 98 -2.83 1.79 10.17
C MET A 98 -2.14 2.27 11.45
N LYS A 99 -2.83 3.11 12.23
CA LYS A 99 -2.27 3.69 13.46
C LYS A 99 -2.06 2.61 14.54
N ILE A 100 -0.83 2.50 15.03
CA ILE A 100 -0.49 1.70 16.21
C ILE A 100 -0.56 2.61 17.45
N SER A 101 -1.16 2.11 18.53
CA SER A 101 -1.17 2.82 19.82
C SER A 101 0.23 2.88 20.43
N GLU A 102 0.57 4.00 21.08
CA GLU A 102 1.88 4.16 21.73
C GLU A 102 2.17 3.08 22.77
N GLY A 103 1.17 2.69 23.57
CA GLY A 103 1.30 1.58 24.53
C GLY A 103 1.70 0.27 23.86
N PHE A 104 1.03 -0.10 22.77
CA PHE A 104 1.40 -1.29 21.98
C PHE A 104 2.82 -1.20 21.41
N LEU A 105 3.24 -0.03 20.93
CA LEU A 105 4.61 0.17 20.43
C LEU A 105 5.65 -0.02 21.55
N VAL A 106 5.40 0.51 22.76
CA VAL A 106 6.27 0.30 23.92
C VAL A 106 6.37 -1.18 24.27
N HIS A 107 5.24 -1.88 24.33
CA HIS A 107 5.23 -3.33 24.53
C HIS A 107 6.06 -4.04 23.45
N PHE A 108 5.86 -3.65 22.19
CA PHE A 108 6.55 -4.23 21.05
C PHE A 108 8.07 -4.05 21.14
N ILE A 109 8.54 -2.83 21.37
CA ILE A 109 9.97 -2.50 21.57
C ILE A 109 10.56 -3.39 22.66
N MET A 110 9.92 -3.43 23.84
CA MET A 110 10.44 -4.21 24.96
C MET A 110 10.48 -5.72 24.66
N THR A 111 9.50 -6.28 23.96
CA THR A 111 9.55 -7.70 23.56
C THR A 111 10.67 -8.00 22.54
N SER A 112 11.07 -7.02 21.74
CA SER A 112 12.15 -7.16 20.75
C SER A 112 13.56 -7.10 21.34
N LEU A 113 13.70 -6.67 22.62
CA LEU A 113 14.98 -6.62 23.33
C LEU A 113 15.35 -7.98 23.95
N PRO A 114 16.64 -8.37 23.91
CA PRO A 114 17.14 -9.60 24.53
C PRO A 114 17.00 -9.59 26.05
N THR A 115 17.08 -10.78 26.66
CA THR A 115 16.86 -11.00 28.10
C THR A 115 17.82 -10.23 29.01
N GLN A 116 19.00 -9.85 28.51
CA GLN A 116 19.94 -8.97 29.21
C GLN A 116 19.35 -7.60 29.58
N PHE A 117 18.29 -7.16 28.89
CA PHE A 117 17.51 -5.96 29.22
C PHE A 117 16.32 -6.24 30.15
N GLY A 118 16.31 -7.38 30.85
CA GLY A 118 15.21 -7.78 31.73
C GLY A 118 14.87 -6.76 32.82
N SER A 119 15.87 -6.04 33.34
CA SER A 119 15.66 -4.95 34.31
C SER A 119 14.85 -3.78 33.74
N PHE A 120 14.96 -3.50 32.43
CA PHE A 120 14.14 -2.48 31.77
C PHE A 120 12.65 -2.88 31.73
N LYS A 121 12.34 -4.17 31.55
CA LYS A 121 10.94 -4.65 31.55
C LYS A 121 10.29 -4.47 32.92
N ILE A 122 11.01 -4.78 33.99
CA ILE A 122 10.54 -4.62 35.37
C ILE A 122 10.25 -3.14 35.68
N ASN A 123 11.14 -2.23 35.28
CA ASN A 123 10.97 -0.79 35.52
C ASN A 123 9.77 -0.17 34.79
N TYR A 124 9.30 -0.78 33.70
CA TYR A 124 8.15 -0.34 32.93
C TYR A 124 6.86 -1.09 33.28
N ASN A 125 6.84 -1.86 34.39
CA ASN A 125 5.69 -2.66 34.84
C ASN A 125 5.13 -3.54 33.72
N MET A 126 6.04 -4.17 32.98
CA MET A 126 5.79 -4.96 31.78
C MET A 126 5.69 -6.45 32.08
#